data_AF-G1UWC6-F1
#
_entry.id   AF-G1UWC6-F1
#
_cell.length_a   1.000
_cell.length_b   1.000
_cell.length_c   1.000
_cell.angle_alpha   90.00
_cell.angle_beta   90.00
_cell.angle_gamma   90.00
#
_symmetry.space_group_name_H-M   'P 1'
#
loop_
_entity.id
_entity.type
_entity.pdbx_description
1 polymer ?
#
loop_
_entity_poly.entity_id
_entity_poly.type
_entity_poly.pdbx_seq_one_letter_code
_entity_poly.pdbx_strand_id
1 'polypeptide(L)'
;MTAPSYQKAVSLHTSRVVYCRQFGNARSDWEVIDAETGEVKVFGPAQFKALFVPDWQLPPHMRHRAEAAPSWWDWKATRGRV
;
A
#
# COMPACT_ATOMS: atom_id res chain seq x y z
N MET A 1 -4.59 21.10 5.53
CA MET A 1 -3.98 20.38 4.40
C MET A 1 -4.08 18.88 4.70
N THR A 2 -5.00 18.17 4.04
CA THR A 2 -5.14 16.72 4.23
C THR A 2 -3.93 16.05 3.61
N ALA A 3 -2.98 15.62 4.45
CA ALA A 3 -1.82 14.90 3.95
C ALA A 3 -2.28 13.64 3.19
N PRO A 4 -1.56 13.20 2.14
CA PRO A 4 -2.00 12.09 1.31
C PRO A 4 -2.16 10.84 2.18
N SER A 5 -3.39 10.31 2.19
CA SER A 5 -3.71 9.07 2.90
C SER A 5 -3.33 7.88 2.01
N TYR A 6 -2.44 7.03 2.50
CA TYR A 6 -2.13 5.76 1.85
C TYR A 6 -3.09 4.69 2.38
N GLN A 7 -3.55 3.85 1.46
CA GLN A 7 -4.31 2.64 1.75
C GLN A 7 -3.36 1.46 1.92
N LYS A 8 -3.82 0.38 2.55
CA LYS A 8 -3.07 -0.88 2.61
C LYS A 8 -3.43 -1.76 1.42
N ALA A 9 -2.47 -2.48 0.89
CA ALA A 9 -2.68 -3.54 -0.08
C ALA A 9 -1.78 -4.73 0.24
N VAL A 10 -2.10 -5.90 -0.30
CA VAL A 10 -1.26 -7.10 -0.19
C VAL A 10 -0.69 -7.43 -1.56
N SER A 11 0.62 -7.66 -1.63
CA SER A 11 1.27 -8.16 -2.84
C SER A 11 0.88 -9.61 -3.09
N LEU A 12 0.47 -9.91 -4.32
CA LEU A 12 0.14 -11.27 -4.75
C LEU A 12 1.38 -12.17 -4.87
N HIS A 13 2.55 -11.60 -5.13
CA HIS A 13 3.80 -12.37 -5.28
C HIS A 13 4.42 -12.73 -3.94
N THR A 14 4.46 -11.78 -3.00
CA THR A 14 5.19 -11.95 -1.73
C THR A 14 4.27 -12.15 -0.54
N SER A 15 2.95 -11.98 -0.71
CA SER A 15 1.96 -11.95 0.38
C SER A 15 2.27 -10.91 1.48
N ARG A 16 3.11 -9.92 1.16
CA ARG A 16 3.51 -8.82 2.06
C ARG A 16 2.54 -7.64 1.96
N VAL A 17 2.43 -6.89 3.04
CA VAL A 17 1.65 -5.64 3.07
C VAL A 17 2.46 -4.51 2.46
N VAL A 18 1.79 -3.70 1.67
CA VAL A 18 2.32 -2.46 1.08
C VAL A 18 1.36 -1.31 1.37
N TYR A 19 1.89 -0.09 1.40
CA TYR A 19 1.09 1.12 1.44
C TYR A 19 0.97 1.68 0.03
N CYS A 20 -0.24 1.94 -0.44
CA CYS A 20 -0.47 2.41 -1.80
C CYS A 20 -1.35 3.65 -1.83
N ARG A 21 -1.11 4.55 -2.77
CA ARG A 21 -2.01 5.66 -3.08
C ARG A 21 -2.08 5.89 -4.58
N GLN A 22 -3.23 6.38 -5.04
CA GLN A 22 -3.34 6.93 -6.38
C GLN A 22 -2.74 8.33 -6.42
N PHE A 23 -2.04 8.65 -7.50
CA PHE A 23 -1.47 9.98 -7.74
C PHE A 23 -1.42 10.29 -9.24
N GLY A 24 -0.90 11.47 -9.59
CA GLY A 24 -0.80 11.92 -10.97
C GLY A 24 -2.10 12.49 -11.56
N ASN A 25 -2.01 13.00 -12.79
CA ASN A 25 -3.16 13.56 -13.49
C ASN A 25 -4.16 12.44 -13.81
N ALA A 26 -5.44 12.67 -13.52
CA ALA A 26 -6.52 11.67 -13.55
C ALA A 26 -6.45 10.51 -12.51
N ARG A 27 -5.53 10.54 -11.53
CA ARG A 27 -5.40 9.50 -10.47
C ARG A 27 -5.17 8.08 -11.01
N SER A 28 -4.51 7.98 -12.15
CA SER A 28 -4.32 6.72 -12.86
C SER A 28 -3.19 5.88 -12.25
N ASP A 29 -2.11 6.54 -11.84
CA ASP A 29 -0.89 5.86 -11.38
C ASP A 29 -0.94 5.59 -9.88
N TRP A 30 -0.26 4.51 -9.49
CA TRP A 30 -0.20 4.04 -8.12
C TRP A 30 1.22 4.12 -7.60
N GLU A 31 1.40 4.87 -6.53
CA GLU A 31 2.63 4.83 -5.74
C GLU A 31 2.45 3.78 -4.67
N VAL A 32 3.39 2.85 -4.59
CA VAL A 32 3.38 1.72 -3.68
C VAL A 32 4.68 1.71 -2.88
N ILE A 33 4.54 1.56 -1.57
CA ILE A 33 5.64 1.55 -0.60
C ILE A 33 5.63 0.20 0.10
N ASP A 34 6.73 -0.53 0.01
CA ASP A 34 6.89 -1.78 0.74
C ASP A 34 6.97 -1.49 2.26
N ALA A 35 6.11 -2.12 3.06
CA ALA A 35 6.05 -1.85 4.49
C ALA A 35 7.29 -2.38 5.24
N GLU A 36 8.02 -3.36 4.71
CA GLU A 36 9.22 -3.91 5.34
C GLU A 36 10.44 -3.06 4.99
N THR A 37 10.66 -2.81 3.70
CA THR A 37 11.89 -2.14 3.21
C THR A 37 11.76 -0.63 3.10
N GLY A 38 10.54 -0.10 2.98
CA GLY A 38 10.29 1.31 2.68
C GLY A 38 10.58 1.69 1.23
N GLU A 39 10.87 0.71 0.37
CA GLU A 39 11.09 0.94 -1.05
C GLU A 39 9.83 1.48 -1.72
N VAL A 40 9.98 2.56 -2.50
CA VAL A 40 8.89 3.20 -3.24
C VAL A 40 8.95 2.81 -4.70
N LYS A 41 7.84 2.36 -5.26
CA LYS A 41 7.68 2.03 -6.67
C LYS A 41 6.40 2.63 -7.23
N VAL A 42 6.42 2.93 -8.53
CA VAL A 42 5.25 3.44 -9.26
C VAL A 42 4.78 2.37 -10.22
N PHE A 43 3.47 2.15 -10.25
CA PHE A 43 2.81 1.18 -11.12
C PHE A 43 1.69 1.86 -11.89
N GLY A 44 1.57 1.53 -13.17
CA GLY A 44 0.38 1.87 -13.94
C GLY A 44 -0.86 1.09 -13.43
N PRO A 45 -2.08 1.53 -13.75
CA PRO A 45 -3.29 0.93 -13.18
C PRO A 45 -3.46 -0.57 -13.47
N ALA A 46 -3.09 -1.02 -14.68
CA ALA A 46 -3.17 -2.44 -15.04
C ALA A 46 -2.13 -3.29 -14.29
N GLN A 47 -0.89 -2.78 -14.17
CA GLN A 47 0.18 -3.45 -13.42
C GLN A 47 -0.16 -3.53 -11.93
N PHE A 48 -0.70 -2.46 -11.35
CA PHE A 48 -1.11 -2.44 -9.96
C PHE A 48 -2.14 -3.53 -9.66
N LYS A 49 -3.21 -3.63 -10.47
CA LYS A 49 -4.25 -4.65 -10.32
C LYS A 49 -3.73 -6.09 -10.51
N ALA A 50 -2.68 -6.28 -11.31
CA ALA A 50 -2.09 -7.59 -11.53
C ALA A 50 -1.19 -8.04 -10.36
N LEU A 51 -0.67 -7.12 -9.56
CA LEU A 51 0.35 -7.40 -8.55
C LEU A 51 -0.15 -7.21 -7.11
N PHE A 52 -1.20 -6.41 -6.90
CA PHE A 52 -1.64 -5.99 -5.57
C PHE A 52 -3.15 -6.08 -5.43
N VAL A 53 -3.59 -6.41 -4.23
CA VAL A 53 -5.01 -6.38 -3.84
C VAL A 53 -5.17 -5.38 -2.70
N PRO A 54 -5.86 -4.25 -2.92
CA PRO A 54 -6.20 -3.29 -1.87
C PRO A 54 -7.04 -3.93 -0.76
N ASP A 55 -6.94 -3.40 0.45
CA ASP A 55 -7.64 -3.92 1.63
C ASP A 55 -9.16 -4.09 1.44
N TRP A 56 -9.81 -3.12 0.79
CA TRP A 56 -11.24 -3.14 0.48
C TRP A 56 -11.63 -4.22 -0.56
N GLN A 57 -10.67 -4.75 -1.32
CA GLN A 57 -10.86 -5.88 -2.25
C GLN A 57 -10.37 -7.21 -1.70
N LEU A 58 -9.73 -7.24 -0.52
CA LEU A 58 -9.19 -8.49 0.01
C LEU A 58 -10.31 -9.45 0.41
N PRO A 59 -10.18 -10.74 0.03
CA PRO A 59 -11.09 -11.76 0.51
C PRO A 59 -10.97 -11.90 2.04
N PRO A 60 -12.03 -12.29 2.75
CA PRO A 60 -12.08 -12.29 4.22
C PRO A 60 -10.90 -13.03 4.87
N HIS A 61 -10.49 -14.16 4.29
CA HIS A 61 -9.40 -14.98 4.80
C HIS A 61 -8.01 -14.31 4.66
N MET A 62 -7.86 -13.24 3.88
CA MET A 62 -6.60 -12.48 3.75
C MET A 62 -6.60 -11.13 4.47
N ARG A 63 -7.77 -10.62 4.88
CA ARG A 63 -7.89 -9.30 5.54
C ARG A 63 -7.04 -9.19 6.80
N HIS A 64 -6.95 -10.26 7.58
CA HIS A 64 -6.14 -10.32 8.80
C HIS A 64 -4.68 -9.88 8.56
N ARG A 65 -4.11 -10.12 7.37
CA ARG A 65 -2.74 -9.69 7.03
C ARG A 65 -2.62 -8.19 6.91
N ALA A 66 -3.57 -7.57 6.20
CA ALA A 66 -3.62 -6.13 6.08
C ALA A 66 -3.96 -5.47 7.42
N GLU A 67 -4.84 -6.07 8.22
CA GLU A 67 -5.25 -5.56 9.55
C GLU A 67 -4.12 -5.62 10.57
N ALA A 68 -3.31 -6.70 10.57
CA ALA A 68 -2.15 -6.83 11.45
C ALA A 68 -1.06 -5.79 11.18
N ALA A 69 -1.00 -5.22 9.98
CA ALA A 69 -0.04 -4.17 9.65
C ALA A 69 -0.49 -2.80 10.20
N PRO A 70 0.46 -2.01 10.75
CA PRO A 70 0.17 -0.67 11.26
C PRO A 70 -0.38 0.24 10.16
N SER A 71 -1.09 1.29 10.55
CA SER A 71 -1.48 2.32 9.60
C SER A 71 -0.24 2.97 8.97
N TRP A 72 -0.41 3.58 7.80
CA TRP A 72 0.68 4.32 7.15
C TRP A 72 1.31 5.36 8.08
N TRP A 73 0.48 6.07 8.87
CA TRP A 73 0.96 7.10 9.78
C TRP A 73 1.82 6.54 10.90
N ASP A 74 1.38 5.45 11.53
CA ASP A 74 2.12 4.78 12.60
C ASP A 74 3.44 4.20 12.09
N TRP A 75 3.39 3.58 10.91
CA TRP A 75 4.58 3.07 10.24
C TRP A 75 5.58 4.18 9.93
N LYS A 76 5.11 5.29 9.36
CA LYS A 76 5.95 6.44 9.00
C LYS A 76 6.55 7.09 10.25
N ALA A 77 5.77 7.22 11.32
CA ALA A 77 6.23 7.76 12.59
C ALA A 77 7.32 6.88 13.23
N THR A 78 7.25 5.56 13.02
CA THR A 78 8.25 4.61 13.53
C THR A 78 9.57 4.69 12.74
N ARG A 79 9.51 4.84 11.40
CA ARG A 79 10.72 4.98 10.57
C ARG A 79 11.36 6.37 10.59
N GLY A 80 10.58 7.43 10.80
CA GLY A 80 11.11 8.80 10.89
C GLY A 80 11.83 9.12 12.20
N ARG A 81 11.91 8.17 13.13
CA ARG A 81 12.64 8.26 14.40
C ARG A 81 14.06 7.67 14.33
N VAL A 82 14.52 7.25 13.15
CA VAL A 82 15.87 6.72 12.92
C VAL A 82 16.73 7.78 12.27
#